data_AF-A0A3S1ASH1-F1
#
_entry.id   AF-A0A3S1ASH1-F1
#
_cell.length_a   1.000
_cell.length_b   1.000
_cell.length_c   1.000
_cell.angle_alpha   90.00
_cell.angle_beta   90.00
_cell.angle_gamma   90.00
#
_symmetry.space_group_name_H-M   'P 1'
#
loop_
_entity.id
_entity.type
_entity.pdbx_description
1 polymer ?
#
loop_
_entity_poly.entity_id
_entity_poly.type
_entity_poly.pdbx_seq_one_letter_code
_entity_poly.pdbx_strand_id
1 'polypeptide(L)'
;MKTIHHLELKLYNYHGEITPGYEEFISKYAPYRHGSSTSYIFSDSQQLTEAISMLTKQGLPVEHFYKFELATNELETYPALYLGVYCIFEVFGIESGKEKVKANILNDYQMVQDYESERIVVSTKIKKILDDTTKGLSWESIETTNGEECFIIKVEEILPEPIVVPFPVNIEPEDPALTFAVRSDGRSAITETNIAKLAEVGIALSLDVKTPLTVLPWQRRLLASGKVIKALQIAGLKDILELTQPLLLESHVLIGGTNQLTEYQTIAIV
;
A
#
# COMPACT_ATOMS: atom_id res chain seq x y z
N MET A 1 12.12 4.47 10.17
CA MET A 1 10.96 4.81 9.30
C MET A 1 10.79 6.32 9.14
N LYS A 2 10.84 6.82 7.91
CA LYS A 2 10.62 8.24 7.61
C LYS A 2 9.19 8.43 7.09
N THR A 3 8.41 9.24 7.77
CA THR A 3 7.07 9.64 7.33
C THR A 3 7.20 10.78 6.33
N ILE A 4 6.56 10.62 5.18
CA ILE A 4 6.42 11.62 4.13
C ILE A 4 4.95 12.03 4.11
N HIS A 5 4.68 13.32 4.08
CA HIS A 5 3.33 13.85 4.03
C HIS A 5 3.02 14.30 2.60
N HIS A 6 1.93 13.80 2.05
CA HIS A 6 1.44 14.12 0.71
C HIS A 6 0.15 14.92 0.83
N LEU A 7 0.17 16.17 0.40
CA LEU A 7 -1.03 17.00 0.24
C LEU A 7 -1.52 16.92 -1.20
N GLU A 8 -2.79 16.60 -1.38
CA GLU A 8 -3.49 16.65 -2.66
C GLU A 8 -4.48 17.82 -2.65
N LEU A 9 -4.30 18.76 -3.57
CA LEU A 9 -5.11 19.98 -3.65
C LEU A 9 -6.20 19.87 -4.71
N LYS A 10 -7.41 20.32 -4.40
CA LYS A 10 -8.47 20.48 -5.41
C LYS A 10 -8.39 21.88 -6.02
N LEU A 11 -7.53 22.04 -7.02
CA LEU A 11 -7.19 23.34 -7.64
C LEU A 11 -8.39 24.09 -8.24
N TYR A 12 -9.40 23.36 -8.69
CA TYR A 12 -10.53 23.92 -9.42
C TYR A 12 -11.81 23.80 -8.59
N ASN A 13 -12.62 24.85 -8.63
CA ASN A 13 -13.99 24.78 -8.14
C ASN A 13 -14.87 23.95 -9.11
N TYR A 14 -16.14 23.76 -8.76
CA TYR A 14 -17.10 22.99 -9.58
C TYR A 14 -17.41 23.64 -10.95
N HIS A 15 -16.96 24.87 -11.19
CA HIS A 15 -17.05 25.59 -12.47
C HIS A 15 -15.75 25.54 -13.29
N GLY A 16 -14.70 24.86 -12.81
CA GLY A 16 -13.42 24.78 -13.50
C GLY A 16 -12.52 26.01 -13.33
N GLU A 17 -12.85 26.92 -12.41
CA GLU A 17 -12.04 28.10 -12.12
C GLU A 17 -11.03 27.80 -11.01
N ILE A 18 -9.83 28.38 -11.09
CA ILE A 18 -8.83 28.29 -10.02
C ILE A 18 -9.38 28.99 -8.78
N THR A 19 -9.46 28.27 -7.66
CA THR A 19 -9.95 28.86 -6.39
C THR A 19 -9.02 29.99 -5.93
N PRO A 20 -9.55 31.16 -5.52
CA PRO A 20 -8.74 32.27 -5.03
C PRO A 20 -7.80 31.85 -3.89
N GLY A 21 -6.53 32.27 -3.95
CA GLY A 21 -5.49 31.90 -2.98
C GLY A 21 -4.55 30.77 -3.44
N TYR A 22 -4.94 29.99 -4.45
CA TYR A 22 -4.10 28.89 -4.94
C TYR A 22 -2.78 29.34 -5.57
N GLU A 23 -2.76 30.46 -6.30
CA GLU A 23 -1.54 30.96 -6.94
C GLU A 23 -0.46 31.30 -5.91
N GLU A 24 -0.87 31.87 -4.76
CA GLU A 24 0.02 32.18 -3.65
C GLU A 24 0.58 30.90 -3.02
N PHE A 25 -0.27 29.89 -2.80
CA PHE A 25 0.14 28.60 -2.27
C PHE A 25 1.12 27.87 -3.21
N ILE A 26 0.79 27.79 -4.51
CA ILE A 26 1.61 27.13 -5.53
C ILE A 26 2.99 27.80 -5.59
N SER A 27 3.03 29.13 -5.60
CA SER A 27 4.29 29.88 -5.64
C SER A 27 5.16 29.60 -4.42
N LYS A 28 4.57 29.63 -3.22
CA LYS A 28 5.30 29.43 -1.96
C LYS A 28 5.82 28.01 -1.77
N TYR A 29 5.04 27.00 -2.16
CA TYR A 29 5.38 25.58 -1.94
C TYR A 29 5.82 24.85 -3.21
N ALA A 30 6.15 25.58 -4.29
CA ALA A 30 6.67 25.01 -5.54
C ALA A 30 7.82 23.99 -5.35
N PRO A 31 8.79 24.18 -4.42
CA PRO A 31 9.86 23.19 -4.21
C PRO A 31 9.38 21.82 -3.70
N TYR A 32 8.21 21.78 -3.07
CA TYR A 32 7.60 20.56 -2.52
C TYR A 32 6.64 19.91 -3.52
N ARG A 33 6.41 20.52 -4.68
CA ARG A 33 5.47 20.03 -5.68
C ARG A 33 6.02 18.79 -6.38
N HIS A 34 5.20 17.74 -6.47
CA HIS A 34 5.57 16.53 -7.18
C HIS A 34 5.29 16.67 -8.68
N GLY A 35 6.33 16.97 -9.47
CA GLY A 35 6.19 17.17 -10.90
C GLY A 35 5.29 18.35 -11.25
N SER A 36 4.40 18.18 -12.24
CA SER A 36 3.42 19.19 -12.66
C SER A 36 2.03 19.01 -12.02
N SER A 37 1.87 18.11 -11.05
CA SER A 37 0.56 17.74 -10.49
C SER A 37 0.06 18.73 -9.44
N THR A 38 -1.08 18.41 -8.83
CA THR A 38 -1.71 19.06 -7.67
C THR A 38 -1.20 18.53 -6.33
N SER A 39 -0.14 17.73 -6.37
CA SER A 39 0.41 16.98 -5.25
C SER A 39 1.65 17.67 -4.68
N TYR A 40 1.73 17.75 -3.35
CA TYR A 40 2.85 18.34 -2.63
C TYR A 40 3.37 17.37 -1.58
N ILE A 41 4.70 17.21 -1.50
CA ILE A 41 5.38 16.24 -0.68
C ILE A 41 6.25 16.96 0.35
N PHE A 42 5.95 16.76 1.64
CA PHE A 42 6.67 17.34 2.76
C PHE A 42 7.32 16.23 3.58
N SER A 43 8.63 16.30 3.74
CA SER A 43 9.37 15.46 4.71
C SER A 43 9.49 16.12 6.09
N ASP A 44 9.19 17.40 6.19
CA ASP A 44 9.30 18.23 7.40
C ASP A 44 7.90 18.57 7.93
N SER A 45 7.64 18.24 9.19
CA SER A 45 6.33 18.42 9.84
C SER A 45 5.99 19.89 10.12
N GLN A 46 6.99 20.76 10.32
CA GLN A 46 6.79 22.19 10.50
C GLN A 46 6.35 22.85 9.19
N GLN A 47 7.00 22.51 8.09
CA GLN A 47 6.65 23.01 6.76
C GLN A 47 5.26 22.55 6.32
N LEU A 48 4.92 21.28 6.59
CA LEU A 48 3.58 20.77 6.38
C LEU A 48 2.54 21.55 7.19
N THR A 49 2.81 21.79 8.47
CA THR A 49 1.89 22.52 9.36
C THR A 49 1.64 23.94 8.84
N GLU A 50 2.68 24.60 8.36
CA GLU A 50 2.57 25.92 7.73
C GLU A 50 1.72 25.86 6.45
N ALA A 51 1.92 24.83 5.62
CA ALA A 51 1.16 24.61 4.38
C ALA A 51 -0.32 24.40 4.67
N ILE A 52 -0.66 23.49 5.59
CA ILE A 52 -2.05 23.20 6.00
C ILE A 52 -2.70 24.44 6.62
N SER A 53 -1.98 25.18 7.46
CA SER A 53 -2.49 26.42 8.07
C SER A 53 -2.85 27.47 7.01
N MET A 54 -2.00 27.63 5.99
CA MET A 54 -2.26 28.54 4.88
C MET A 54 -3.49 28.11 4.07
N LEU A 55 -3.59 26.83 3.70
CA LEU A 55 -4.74 26.29 2.98
C LEU A 55 -6.04 26.48 3.76
N THR A 56 -6.01 26.23 5.07
CA THR A 56 -7.16 26.39 5.97
C THR A 56 -7.60 27.85 6.06
N LYS A 57 -6.65 28.79 6.23
CA LYS A 57 -6.94 30.24 6.26
C LYS A 57 -7.56 30.75 4.97
N GLN A 58 -7.15 30.19 3.84
CA GLN A 58 -7.64 30.54 2.52
C GLN A 58 -8.92 29.78 2.13
N GLY A 59 -9.42 28.87 2.97
CA GLY A 59 -10.61 28.06 2.68
C GLY A 59 -10.41 27.07 1.54
N LEU A 60 -9.16 26.67 1.27
CA LEU A 60 -8.82 25.79 0.17
C LEU A 60 -9.01 24.31 0.56
N PRO A 61 -9.79 23.52 -0.19
CA PRO A 61 -9.98 22.11 0.08
C PRO A 61 -8.68 21.32 -0.20
N VAL A 62 -8.19 20.64 0.83
CA VAL A 62 -6.99 19.80 0.78
C VAL A 62 -7.26 18.44 1.38
N GLU A 63 -6.71 17.41 0.74
CA GLU A 63 -6.61 16.07 1.30
C GLU A 63 -5.16 15.83 1.74
N HIS A 64 -4.97 15.29 2.94
CA HIS A 64 -3.65 15.01 3.50
C HIS A 64 -3.48 13.50 3.68
N PHE A 65 -2.51 12.95 2.99
CA PHE A 65 -2.12 11.56 3.02
C PHE A 65 -0.72 11.39 3.61
N TYR A 66 -0.49 10.23 4.24
CA TYR A 66 0.80 9.79 4.73
C TYR A 66 1.37 8.74 3.79
N LYS A 67 2.61 8.95 3.35
CA LYS A 67 3.43 7.99 2.64
C LYS A 67 4.62 7.63 3.53
N PHE A 68 4.96 6.36 3.62
CA PHE A 68 6.11 5.93 4.42
C PHE A 68 7.24 5.50 3.49
N GLU A 69 8.44 5.99 3.75
CA GLU A 69 9.64 5.56 3.03
C GLU A 69 10.31 4.41 3.81
N LEU A 70 10.49 3.28 3.12
CA LEU A 70 11.09 2.09 3.70
C LEU A 70 12.61 2.15 3.61
N ALA A 71 13.27 2.19 4.75
CA ALA A 71 14.71 2.06 4.82
C ALA A 71 15.11 0.59 4.61
N THR A 72 15.95 0.33 3.60
CA THR A 72 16.37 -1.04 3.22
C THR A 72 17.01 -1.81 4.38
N ASN A 73 17.81 -1.13 5.22
CA ASN A 73 18.46 -1.72 6.39
C ASN A 73 17.51 -2.00 7.56
N GLU A 74 16.29 -1.46 7.52
CA GLU A 74 15.27 -1.64 8.56
C GLU A 74 14.19 -2.66 8.15
N LEU A 75 14.26 -3.25 6.95
CA LEU A 75 13.16 -4.06 6.40
C LEU A 75 12.70 -5.17 7.34
N GLU A 76 13.62 -5.92 7.93
CA GLU A 76 13.31 -7.01 8.87
C GLU A 76 12.77 -6.53 10.21
N THR A 77 12.94 -5.24 10.54
CA THR A 77 12.41 -4.65 11.78
C THR A 77 10.97 -4.19 11.64
N TYR A 78 10.46 -4.05 10.41
CA TYR A 78 9.05 -3.73 10.21
C TYR A 78 8.20 -4.97 10.53
N PRO A 79 7.25 -4.85 11.48
CA PRO A 79 6.50 -5.99 11.97
C PRO A 79 5.54 -6.53 10.92
N ALA A 80 5.04 -5.67 10.02
CA ALA A 80 4.21 -6.05 8.89
C ALA A 80 4.20 -4.97 7.82
N LEU A 81 4.09 -5.41 6.56
CA LEU A 81 3.94 -4.52 5.42
C LEU A 81 2.90 -5.08 4.46
N TYR A 82 2.17 -4.22 3.76
CA TYR A 82 1.37 -4.64 2.61
C TYR A 82 2.30 -5.18 1.52
N LEU A 83 2.03 -6.39 1.03
CA LEU A 83 2.76 -6.93 -0.09
C LEU A 83 2.27 -6.23 -1.36
N GLY A 84 3.04 -5.24 -1.81
CA GLY A 84 2.77 -4.52 -3.04
C GLY A 84 3.12 -5.37 -4.25
N VAL A 85 2.15 -5.57 -5.14
CA VAL A 85 2.35 -6.30 -6.39
C VAL A 85 1.87 -5.41 -7.53
N TYR A 86 2.58 -5.41 -8.64
CA TYR A 86 2.13 -4.71 -9.85
C TYR A 86 0.80 -5.28 -10.31
N CYS A 87 -0.22 -4.42 -10.39
CA CYS A 87 -1.50 -4.76 -10.98
C CYS A 87 -1.50 -4.38 -12.47
N ILE A 88 -1.67 -5.37 -13.34
CA ILE A 88 -1.58 -5.20 -14.80
C ILE A 88 -2.86 -5.75 -15.43
N PHE A 89 -3.37 -5.04 -16.44
CA PHE A 89 -4.51 -5.49 -17.23
C PHE A 89 -4.09 -6.58 -18.22
N GLU A 90 -4.95 -7.58 -18.39
CA GLU A 90 -4.78 -8.66 -19.37
C GLU A 90 -3.44 -9.42 -19.22
N VAL A 91 -3.12 -9.90 -18.01
CA VAL A 91 -1.93 -10.74 -17.80
C VAL A 91 -2.06 -12.08 -18.53
N PHE A 92 -3.29 -12.59 -18.61
CA PHE A 92 -3.64 -13.84 -19.28
C PHE A 92 -4.10 -13.61 -20.73
N GLY A 93 -3.83 -14.58 -21.59
CA GLY A 93 -4.33 -14.65 -22.96
C GLY A 93 -4.67 -16.08 -23.34
N ILE A 94 -5.44 -16.26 -24.41
CA ILE A 94 -5.76 -17.59 -24.96
C ILE A 94 -4.88 -17.87 -26.16
N GLU A 95 -4.04 -18.90 -26.06
CA GLU A 95 -3.22 -19.40 -27.16
C GLU A 95 -3.46 -20.89 -27.38
N SER A 96 -3.77 -21.28 -28.61
CA SER A 96 -4.09 -22.67 -28.96
C SER A 96 -5.20 -23.29 -28.09
N GLY A 97 -6.17 -22.46 -27.68
CA GLY A 97 -7.31 -22.90 -26.85
C GLY A 97 -6.99 -23.13 -25.37
N LYS A 98 -5.79 -22.75 -24.90
CA LYS A 98 -5.41 -22.80 -23.48
C LYS A 98 -5.10 -21.40 -22.97
N GLU A 99 -5.45 -21.16 -21.71
CA GLU A 99 -5.03 -19.95 -21.01
C GLU A 99 -3.51 -19.99 -20.76
N LYS A 100 -2.83 -18.88 -21.05
CA LYS A 100 -1.40 -18.69 -20.88
C LYS A 100 -1.11 -17.30 -20.34
N VAL A 101 0.04 -17.15 -19.68
CA VAL A 101 0.55 -15.85 -19.20
C VAL A 101 1.37 -15.18 -20.30
N LYS A 102 1.14 -13.88 -20.57
CA LYS A 102 1.96 -13.13 -21.54
C LYS A 102 3.42 -13.06 -21.07
N ALA A 103 4.34 -13.67 -21.81
CA ALA A 103 5.74 -13.85 -21.38
C ALA A 103 6.50 -12.54 -21.14
N ASN A 104 6.24 -11.51 -21.95
CA ASN A 104 6.86 -10.18 -21.79
C ASN A 104 6.57 -9.56 -20.42
N ILE A 105 5.34 -9.71 -19.91
CA ILE A 105 4.96 -9.20 -18.59
C ILE A 105 5.78 -9.88 -17.50
N LEU A 106 5.86 -11.21 -17.52
CA LEU A 106 6.56 -11.93 -16.46
C LEU A 106 8.08 -11.71 -16.51
N ASN A 107 8.65 -11.53 -17.71
CA ASN A 107 10.07 -11.22 -17.87
C ASN A 107 10.45 -9.87 -17.25
N ASP A 108 9.58 -8.87 -17.38
CA ASP A 108 9.84 -7.52 -16.86
C ASP A 108 9.61 -7.41 -15.35
N TYR A 109 8.59 -8.09 -14.82
CA TYR A 109 8.12 -7.88 -13.44
C TYR A 109 8.37 -9.04 -12.50
N GLN A 110 8.47 -10.28 -12.98
CA GLN A 110 8.70 -11.52 -12.21
C GLN A 110 7.61 -11.90 -11.18
N MET A 111 6.76 -10.97 -10.75
CA MET A 111 5.59 -11.14 -9.89
C MET A 111 4.57 -10.04 -10.20
N VAL A 112 3.35 -10.43 -10.59
CA VAL A 112 2.29 -9.51 -11.03
C VAL A 112 0.92 -10.02 -10.62
N GLN A 113 -0.02 -9.10 -10.38
CA GLN A 113 -1.44 -9.38 -10.19
C GLN A 113 -2.18 -9.01 -11.48
N ASP A 114 -3.01 -9.92 -11.95
CA ASP A 114 -3.96 -9.62 -13.01
C ASP A 114 -5.13 -8.80 -12.46
N TYR A 115 -5.45 -7.68 -13.10
CA TYR A 115 -6.51 -6.78 -12.62
C TYR A 115 -7.89 -7.45 -12.61
N GLU A 116 -8.23 -8.23 -13.64
CA GLU A 116 -9.58 -8.78 -13.79
C GLU A 116 -9.82 -10.01 -12.91
N SER A 117 -8.88 -10.96 -12.92
CA SER A 117 -9.04 -12.21 -12.15
C SER A 117 -8.49 -12.13 -10.73
N GLU A 118 -7.81 -11.02 -10.38
CA GLU A 118 -7.07 -10.81 -9.15
C GLU A 118 -5.99 -11.88 -8.85
N ARG A 119 -5.72 -12.77 -9.80
CA ARG A 119 -4.73 -13.84 -9.66
C ARG A 119 -3.33 -13.27 -9.72
N ILE A 120 -2.48 -13.71 -8.82
CA ILE A 120 -1.07 -13.30 -8.78
C ILE A 120 -0.23 -14.39 -9.46
N VAL A 121 0.51 -13.98 -10.47
CA VAL A 121 1.44 -14.83 -11.22
C VAL A 121 2.86 -14.51 -10.79
N VAL A 122 3.67 -15.53 -10.59
CA VAL A 122 5.09 -15.41 -10.25
C VAL A 122 5.95 -16.27 -11.16
N SER A 123 7.18 -15.81 -11.35
CA SER A 123 8.25 -16.59 -11.98
C SER A 123 8.73 -17.73 -11.08
N THR A 124 9.36 -18.74 -11.67
CA THR A 124 10.00 -19.85 -10.94
C THR A 124 11.01 -19.37 -9.89
N LYS A 125 11.73 -18.29 -10.18
CA LYS A 125 12.68 -17.67 -9.27
C LYS A 125 11.98 -17.15 -8.01
N ILE A 126 10.91 -16.38 -8.19
CA ILE A 126 10.15 -15.80 -7.06
C ILE A 126 9.42 -16.90 -6.28
N LYS A 127 8.86 -17.91 -6.96
CA LYS A 127 8.30 -19.09 -6.29
C LYS A 127 9.28 -19.71 -5.31
N LYS A 128 10.51 -19.97 -5.74
CA LYS A 128 11.54 -20.57 -4.87
C LYS A 128 11.83 -19.71 -3.63
N ILE A 129 11.94 -18.40 -3.81
CA ILE A 129 12.14 -17.47 -2.68
C ILE A 129 10.97 -17.55 -1.71
N LEU A 130 9.75 -17.56 -2.22
CA LEU A 130 8.54 -17.62 -1.39
C LEU A 130 8.39 -18.98 -0.69
N ASP A 131 8.73 -20.09 -1.33
CA ASP A 131 8.75 -21.41 -0.69
C ASP A 131 9.74 -21.47 0.49
N ASP A 132 10.86 -20.75 0.41
CA ASP A 132 11.88 -20.70 1.45
C ASP A 132 11.49 -19.77 2.63
N THR A 133 10.63 -18.77 2.40
CA THR A 133 10.31 -17.73 3.39
C THR A 133 8.88 -17.77 3.94
N THR A 134 7.99 -18.54 3.31
CA THR A 134 6.55 -18.44 3.52
C THR A 134 5.93 -19.84 3.66
N LYS A 135 4.94 -19.97 4.55
CA LYS A 135 4.14 -21.19 4.73
C LYS A 135 2.72 -20.97 4.22
N GLY A 136 2.00 -22.07 3.96
CA GLY A 136 0.60 -22.02 3.52
C GLY A 136 0.43 -21.36 2.14
N LEU A 137 1.40 -21.57 1.25
CA LEU A 137 1.28 -21.25 -0.17
C LEU A 137 0.96 -22.52 -0.94
N SER A 138 -0.05 -22.45 -1.80
CA SER A 138 -0.27 -23.43 -2.86
C SER A 138 -0.05 -22.79 -4.23
N TRP A 139 0.35 -23.63 -5.17
CA TRP A 139 0.81 -23.20 -6.49
C TRP A 139 0.05 -23.93 -7.58
N GLU A 140 -0.40 -23.19 -8.57
CA GLU A 140 -0.95 -23.73 -9.80
C GLU A 140 0.02 -23.44 -10.94
N SER A 141 0.54 -24.49 -11.57
CA SER A 141 1.47 -24.36 -12.70
C SER A 141 0.71 -23.91 -13.94
N ILE A 142 1.26 -22.93 -14.65
CA ILE A 142 0.73 -22.40 -15.91
C ILE A 142 1.89 -22.06 -16.85
N GLU A 143 1.67 -22.22 -18.15
CA GLU A 143 2.64 -21.84 -19.17
C GLU A 143 2.50 -20.36 -19.54
N THR A 144 3.64 -19.75 -19.85
CA THR A 144 3.66 -18.48 -20.57
C THR A 144 3.51 -18.70 -22.08
N THR A 145 3.27 -17.60 -22.83
CA THR A 145 3.15 -17.61 -24.30
C THR A 145 4.41 -18.09 -25.04
N ASN A 146 5.59 -18.08 -24.42
CA ASN A 146 6.81 -18.64 -25.00
C ASN A 146 7.08 -20.10 -24.56
N GLY A 147 6.19 -20.70 -23.76
CA GLY A 147 6.30 -22.07 -23.26
C GLY A 147 7.08 -22.23 -21.96
N GLU A 148 7.53 -21.14 -21.32
CA GLU A 148 8.17 -21.22 -20.01
C GLU A 148 7.14 -21.46 -18.90
N GLU A 149 7.48 -22.29 -17.91
CA GLU A 149 6.65 -22.54 -16.75
C GLU A 149 6.66 -21.34 -15.79
N CYS A 150 5.48 -21.00 -15.28
CA CYS A 150 5.27 -20.04 -14.21
C CYS A 150 4.13 -20.51 -13.29
N PHE A 151 3.82 -19.73 -12.25
CA PHE A 151 2.92 -20.19 -11.20
C PHE A 151 1.94 -19.13 -10.76
N ILE A 152 0.69 -19.51 -10.59
CA ILE A 152 -0.30 -18.72 -9.87
C ILE A 152 -0.19 -19.07 -8.38
N ILE A 153 0.01 -18.06 -7.53
CA ILE A 153 0.07 -18.22 -6.07
C ILE A 153 -1.34 -18.19 -5.47
N LYS A 154 -1.59 -19.11 -4.54
CA LYS A 154 -2.76 -19.12 -3.66
C LYS A 154 -2.25 -19.05 -2.22
N VAL A 155 -2.63 -18.00 -1.51
CA VAL A 155 -2.26 -17.81 -0.11
C VAL A 155 -3.41 -18.35 0.74
N GLU A 156 -3.12 -19.35 1.58
CA GLU A 156 -4.11 -20.05 2.41
C GLU A 156 -4.19 -19.46 3.82
N GLU A 157 -3.12 -18.81 4.25
CA GLU A 157 -3.03 -18.19 5.57
C GLU A 157 -3.81 -16.88 5.62
N ILE A 158 -4.65 -16.75 6.64
CA ILE A 158 -5.49 -15.57 6.89
C ILE A 158 -5.08 -14.97 8.23
N LEU A 159 -5.04 -13.63 8.30
CA LEU A 159 -4.82 -12.91 9.54
C LEU A 159 -5.98 -13.14 10.53
N PRO A 160 -5.69 -13.46 11.80
CA PRO A 160 -6.72 -13.73 12.79
C PRO A 160 -7.55 -12.51 13.19
N GLU A 161 -6.99 -11.30 13.04
CA GLU A 161 -7.65 -10.06 13.41
C GLU A 161 -7.69 -9.09 12.23
N PRO A 162 -8.67 -8.17 12.18
CA PRO A 162 -8.76 -7.17 11.12
C PRO A 162 -7.58 -6.18 11.16
N ILE A 163 -7.24 -5.62 10.00
CA ILE A 163 -6.34 -4.46 9.93
C ILE A 163 -7.10 -3.23 10.42
N VAL A 164 -6.45 -2.35 11.17
CA VAL A 164 -7.11 -1.16 11.72
C VAL A 164 -6.87 0.04 10.81
N VAL A 165 -7.96 0.62 10.32
CA VAL A 165 -7.96 1.92 9.65
C VAL A 165 -8.56 2.96 10.62
N PRO A 166 -7.72 3.73 11.33
CA PRO A 166 -8.15 4.67 12.37
C PRO A 166 -8.92 5.89 11.82
N PHE A 167 -8.58 6.33 10.62
CA PHE A 167 -9.06 7.56 10.00
C PHE A 167 -9.49 7.24 8.56
N PRO A 168 -10.63 6.57 8.38
CA PRO A 168 -11.18 6.34 7.05
C PRO A 168 -11.59 7.68 6.44
N VAL A 169 -11.13 7.95 5.22
CA VAL A 169 -11.50 9.11 4.40
C VAL A 169 -12.81 8.82 3.65
N ASN A 170 -12.95 7.60 3.14
CA ASN A 170 -14.16 7.13 2.47
C ASN A 170 -14.37 5.64 2.74
N ILE A 171 -15.64 5.25 2.84
CA ILE A 171 -16.07 3.85 2.92
C ILE A 171 -17.21 3.69 1.92
N GLU A 172 -16.99 2.87 0.89
CA GLU A 172 -17.97 2.64 -0.17
C GLU A 172 -18.10 1.13 -0.45
N PRO A 173 -19.29 0.64 -0.78
CA PRO A 173 -19.45 -0.74 -1.26
C PRO A 173 -18.58 -0.97 -2.52
N GLU A 174 -17.93 -2.13 -2.59
CA GLU A 174 -17.06 -2.53 -3.70
C GLU A 174 -17.49 -3.91 -4.24
N ASP A 175 -17.07 -4.23 -5.46
CA ASP A 175 -17.23 -5.57 -6.06
C ASP A 175 -16.03 -6.44 -5.63
N PRO A 176 -16.22 -7.69 -5.13
CA PRO A 176 -17.44 -8.48 -5.06
C PRO A 176 -18.48 -7.98 -4.04
N ALA A 177 -19.76 -8.16 -4.36
CA ALA A 177 -20.88 -7.82 -3.48
C ALA A 177 -20.64 -8.25 -2.02
N LEU A 178 -20.96 -7.36 -1.08
CA LEU A 178 -20.69 -7.49 0.37
C LEU A 178 -19.24 -7.22 0.80
N THR A 179 -18.40 -6.65 -0.06
CA THR A 179 -17.11 -6.06 0.35
C THR A 179 -17.16 -4.53 0.34
N PHE A 180 -16.24 -3.90 1.06
CA PHE A 180 -16.12 -2.45 1.15
C PHE A 180 -14.72 -1.98 0.76
N ALA A 181 -14.66 -0.95 -0.08
CA ALA A 181 -13.46 -0.14 -0.28
C ALA A 181 -13.32 0.83 0.88
N VAL A 182 -12.25 0.70 1.67
CA VAL A 182 -11.93 1.62 2.76
C VAL A 182 -10.69 2.42 2.37
N ARG A 183 -10.90 3.69 2.00
CA ARG A 183 -9.80 4.62 1.73
C ARG A 183 -9.38 5.26 3.04
N SER A 184 -8.09 5.20 3.36
CA SER A 184 -7.51 5.85 4.54
C SER A 184 -6.66 7.04 4.14
N ASP A 185 -6.24 7.81 5.14
CA ASP A 185 -5.21 8.84 4.99
C ASP A 185 -3.80 8.26 4.83
N GLY A 186 -3.65 6.96 4.55
CA GLY A 186 -2.37 6.27 4.45
C GLY A 186 -1.86 5.68 5.76
N ARG A 187 -2.56 5.88 6.89
CA ARG A 187 -2.23 5.19 8.15
C ARG A 187 -3.10 3.95 8.30
N SER A 188 -2.46 2.80 8.44
CA SER A 188 -3.07 1.52 8.82
C SER A 188 -2.28 0.89 9.96
N ALA A 189 -2.99 0.24 10.88
CA ALA A 189 -2.41 -0.43 12.02
C ALA A 189 -2.58 -1.94 11.94
N ILE A 190 -1.61 -2.64 12.53
CA ILE A 190 -1.65 -4.08 12.74
C ILE A 190 -1.58 -4.40 14.23
N THR A 191 -2.25 -5.48 14.62
CA THR A 191 -2.27 -5.98 16.00
C THR A 191 -1.08 -6.89 16.28
N GLU A 192 -0.71 -7.04 17.55
CA GLU A 192 0.37 -7.95 17.95
C GLU A 192 0.08 -9.40 17.56
N THR A 193 -1.18 -9.84 17.65
CA THR A 193 -1.63 -11.17 17.20
C THR A 193 -1.32 -11.38 15.72
N ASN A 194 -1.64 -10.39 14.89
CA ASN A 194 -1.37 -10.45 13.45
C ASN A 194 0.14 -10.43 13.13
N ILE A 195 0.93 -9.67 13.90
CA ILE A 195 2.39 -9.65 13.76
C ILE A 195 2.98 -11.02 14.07
N ALA A 196 2.55 -11.65 15.18
CA ALA A 196 2.99 -12.99 15.55
C ALA A 196 2.65 -14.00 14.45
N LYS A 197 1.43 -13.90 13.87
CA LYS A 197 1.03 -14.73 12.72
C LYS A 197 1.95 -14.53 11.52
N LEU A 198 2.19 -13.28 11.10
CA LEU A 198 3.07 -12.98 9.95
C LEU A 198 4.52 -13.44 10.18
N ALA A 199 5.02 -13.36 11.42
CA ALA A 199 6.34 -13.88 11.76
C ALA A 199 6.44 -15.41 11.61
N GLU A 200 5.32 -16.13 11.83
CA GLU A 200 5.23 -17.58 11.69
C GLU A 200 5.12 -18.04 10.23
N VAL A 201 4.28 -17.35 9.45
CA VAL A 201 3.85 -17.80 8.11
C VAL A 201 4.46 -17.02 6.96
N GLY A 202 5.04 -15.85 7.20
CA GLY A 202 5.66 -15.02 6.16
C GLY A 202 4.68 -14.10 5.45
N ILE A 203 3.62 -14.64 4.83
CA ILE A 203 2.58 -13.92 4.08
C ILE A 203 1.20 -14.38 4.53
N ALA A 204 0.25 -13.46 4.70
CA ALA A 204 -1.14 -13.79 4.99
C ALA A 204 -2.11 -12.82 4.31
N LEU A 205 -3.36 -13.26 4.13
CA LEU A 205 -4.47 -12.46 3.65
C LEU A 205 -5.12 -11.69 4.80
N SER A 206 -5.44 -10.43 4.57
CA SER A 206 -6.43 -9.69 5.36
C SER A 206 -7.75 -9.66 4.61
N LEU A 207 -8.81 -10.16 5.27
CA LEU A 207 -10.16 -10.22 4.73
C LEU A 207 -11.11 -9.20 5.38
N ASP A 208 -10.71 -8.64 6.52
CA ASP A 208 -11.50 -7.70 7.28
C ASP A 208 -10.67 -6.48 7.69
N VAL A 209 -11.36 -5.35 7.81
CA VAL A 209 -10.83 -4.07 8.27
C VAL A 209 -11.67 -3.52 9.41
N LYS A 210 -11.01 -3.02 10.45
CA LYS A 210 -11.62 -2.36 11.61
C LYS A 210 -11.48 -0.86 11.46
N THR A 211 -12.61 -0.18 11.43
CA THR A 211 -12.71 1.29 11.49
C THR A 211 -13.21 1.71 12.87
N PRO A 212 -13.21 3.01 13.22
CA PRO A 212 -13.81 3.47 14.48
C PRO A 212 -15.30 3.14 14.62
N LEU A 213 -16.00 2.93 13.50
CA LEU A 213 -17.45 2.74 13.48
C LEU A 213 -17.84 1.26 13.51
N THR A 214 -17.06 0.40 12.85
CA THR A 214 -17.40 -1.02 12.67
C THR A 214 -16.22 -1.82 12.09
N VAL A 215 -16.35 -3.14 12.12
CA VAL A 215 -15.54 -4.07 11.32
C VAL A 215 -16.30 -4.33 10.01
N LEU A 216 -15.58 -4.32 8.89
CA LEU A 216 -16.11 -4.53 7.55
C LEU A 216 -15.29 -5.60 6.82
N PRO A 217 -15.94 -6.49 6.05
CA PRO A 217 -15.24 -7.25 5.02
C PRO A 217 -14.73 -6.29 3.93
N TRP A 218 -13.50 -6.48 3.47
CA TRP A 218 -12.89 -5.63 2.42
C TRP A 218 -12.18 -6.45 1.35
N GLN A 219 -11.75 -5.78 0.28
CA GLN A 219 -10.95 -6.41 -0.77
C GLN A 219 -9.73 -7.11 -0.15
N ARG A 220 -9.46 -8.33 -0.60
CA ARG A 220 -8.35 -9.15 -0.09
C ARG A 220 -7.03 -8.40 -0.23
N ARG A 221 -6.37 -8.12 0.90
CA ARG A 221 -5.03 -7.53 0.91
C ARG A 221 -4.01 -8.56 1.35
N LEU A 222 -2.87 -8.61 0.67
CA LEU A 222 -1.74 -9.41 1.12
C LEU A 222 -0.87 -8.60 2.05
N LEU A 223 -0.52 -9.21 3.18
CA LEU A 223 0.49 -8.69 4.09
C LEU A 223 1.66 -9.67 4.14
N ALA A 224 2.85 -9.11 4.31
CA ALA A 224 4.09 -9.84 4.40
C ALA A 224 4.90 -9.36 5.61
N SER A 225 5.66 -10.27 6.19
CA SER A 225 6.71 -9.93 7.14
C SER A 225 7.86 -9.19 6.45
N GLY A 226 8.61 -8.40 7.21
CA GLY A 226 9.81 -7.73 6.73
C GLY A 226 10.86 -8.67 6.10
N LYS A 227 10.94 -9.91 6.61
CA LYS A 227 11.83 -10.96 6.08
C LYS A 227 11.50 -11.33 4.64
N VAL A 228 10.22 -11.49 4.32
CA VAL A 228 9.75 -11.82 2.98
C VAL A 228 10.05 -10.67 2.02
N ILE A 229 9.72 -9.44 2.38
CA ILE A 229 9.98 -8.25 1.54
C ILE A 229 11.48 -8.10 1.27
N LYS A 230 12.32 -8.27 2.28
CA LYS A 230 13.78 -8.24 2.11
C LYS A 230 14.29 -9.38 1.21
N ALA A 231 13.75 -10.59 1.33
CA ALA A 231 14.14 -11.70 0.47
C ALA A 231 13.77 -11.44 -1.00
N LEU A 232 12.57 -10.89 -1.26
CA LEU A 232 12.15 -10.48 -2.60
C LEU A 232 13.01 -9.34 -3.15
N GLN A 233 13.36 -8.36 -2.31
CA GLN A 233 14.26 -7.27 -2.66
C GLN A 233 15.65 -7.78 -3.03
N ILE A 234 16.25 -8.67 -2.22
CA ILE A 234 17.57 -9.27 -2.50
C ILE A 234 17.52 -10.10 -3.78
N ALA A 235 16.40 -10.77 -4.04
CA ALA A 235 16.18 -11.48 -5.29
C ALA A 235 16.06 -10.54 -6.51
N GLY A 236 16.04 -9.22 -6.30
CA GLY A 236 15.94 -8.23 -7.37
C GLY A 236 14.53 -8.08 -7.92
N LEU A 237 13.49 -8.35 -7.12
CA LEU A 237 12.13 -8.02 -7.50
C LEU A 237 12.01 -6.49 -7.61
N LYS A 238 11.69 -6.03 -8.81
CA LYS A 238 11.70 -4.61 -9.17
C LYS A 238 10.66 -3.85 -8.35
N ASP A 239 11.05 -2.66 -7.87
CA ASP A 239 10.19 -1.66 -7.22
C ASP A 239 9.37 -2.16 -6.00
N ILE A 240 9.73 -3.32 -5.43
CA ILE A 240 9.03 -3.91 -4.29
C ILE A 240 8.91 -2.95 -3.09
N LEU A 241 9.92 -2.11 -2.86
CA LEU A 241 9.91 -1.13 -1.77
C LEU A 241 8.98 0.05 -2.03
N GLU A 242 8.72 0.38 -3.30
CA GLU A 242 7.82 1.48 -3.68
C GLU A 242 6.36 1.05 -3.64
N LEU A 243 6.11 -0.23 -3.90
CA LEU A 243 4.77 -0.83 -3.89
C LEU A 243 4.33 -1.27 -2.49
N THR A 244 5.27 -1.50 -1.57
CA THR A 244 5.00 -1.96 -0.22
C THR A 244 4.86 -0.79 0.74
N GLN A 245 3.88 -0.90 1.64
CA GLN A 245 3.61 0.10 2.68
C GLN A 245 3.64 -0.55 4.07
N PRO A 246 4.42 -0.02 5.03
CA PRO A 246 4.47 -0.56 6.38
C PRO A 246 3.15 -0.29 7.12
N LEU A 247 2.77 -1.23 7.99
CA LEU A 247 1.71 -1.01 8.97
C LEU A 247 2.32 -0.59 10.31
N LEU A 248 1.61 0.28 11.00
CA LEU A 248 1.97 0.77 12.33
C LEU A 248 1.45 -0.20 13.41
N LEU A 249 1.99 -0.14 14.62
CA LEU A 249 1.29 -0.75 15.77
C LEU A 249 0.07 0.09 16.11
N GLU A 250 -1.01 -0.53 16.60
CA GLU A 250 -2.20 0.20 17.06
C GLU A 250 -1.85 1.33 18.04
N SER A 251 -0.91 1.08 18.95
CA SER A 251 -0.41 2.06 19.92
C SER A 251 0.25 3.29 19.28
N HIS A 252 0.84 3.14 18.09
CA HIS A 252 1.49 4.22 17.35
C HIS A 252 0.51 5.04 16.50
N VAL A 253 -0.67 4.48 16.21
CA VAL A 253 -1.66 5.10 15.33
C VAL A 253 -2.51 6.15 16.06
N LEU A 254 -2.78 5.94 17.34
CA LEU A 254 -3.69 6.77 18.14
C LEU A 254 -3.13 8.16 18.50
N ILE A 255 -1.84 8.41 18.30
CA ILE A 255 -1.21 9.67 18.72
C ILE A 255 -1.64 10.84 17.79
N GLY A 256 -2.28 10.58 16.64
CA GLY A 256 -2.60 11.60 15.63
C GLY A 256 -4.07 12.02 15.56
N GLY A 257 -4.84 11.75 16.62
CA GLY A 257 -6.28 11.92 16.65
C GLY A 257 -6.75 13.05 17.55
N THR A 258 -6.31 14.29 17.33
CA THR A 258 -7.13 15.47 17.68
C THR A 258 -6.81 16.59 16.68
N ASN A 259 -7.81 17.43 16.40
CA ASN A 259 -7.66 18.73 15.74
C ASN A 259 -6.82 19.73 16.57
N GLN A 260 -5.80 19.26 17.30
CA GLN A 260 -4.82 20.06 17.99
C GLN A 260 -3.43 19.50 17.67
N LEU A 261 -2.73 20.26 16.84
CA LEU A 261 -1.29 20.19 16.68
C LEU A 261 -0.64 20.45 18.05
N THR A 262 -0.28 19.39 18.76
CA THR A 262 0.71 19.46 19.83
C THR A 262 1.61 18.24 19.76
N GLU A 263 2.86 18.53 19.37
CA GLU A 263 4.11 17.87 19.75
C GLU A 263 4.16 16.33 19.71
N TYR A 264 4.83 15.80 18.67
CA TYR A 264 5.42 14.48 18.73
C TYR A 264 6.87 14.56 19.20
N GLN A 265 7.12 14.13 20.43
CA GLN A 265 8.43 13.65 20.82
C GLN A 265 8.69 12.32 20.10
N THR A 266 9.86 12.24 19.49
CA THR A 266 10.46 11.07 18.89
C THR A 266 10.42 9.88 19.84
N ILE A 267 9.60 8.87 19.57
CA ILE A 267 9.73 7.56 20.21
C ILE A 267 10.64 6.73 19.33
N ALA A 268 11.88 6.56 19.81
CA ALA A 268 12.82 5.60 19.27
C ALA A 268 12.23 4.20 19.42
N ILE A 269 12.18 3.46 18.31
CA ILE A 269 12.01 2.01 18.33
C ILE A 269 13.29 1.45 18.95
N VAL A 270 13.19 0.85 20.13
CA VAL A 270 14.26 0.07 20.77
C VAL A 270 14.03 -1.40 20.44
#